data_AF-A0A177WGB0-F1
#
_entry.id   AF-A0A177WGB0-F1
#
_cell.length_a   1.000
_cell.length_b   1.000
_cell.length_c   1.000
_cell.angle_alpha   90.00
_cell.angle_beta   90.00
_cell.angle_gamma   90.00
#
_symmetry.space_group_name_H-M   'P 1'
#
loop_
_entity.id
_entity.type
_entity.pdbx_description
1 polymer ?
#
loop_
_entity_poly.entity_id
_entity_poly.type
_entity_poly.pdbx_seq_one_letter_code
_entity_poly.pdbx_strand_id
1 'polypeptide(L)'
;MGKLNLLPHKSWNVYSQKNIEKVRQDERQAELKGESKHQRATKAEQEIRLETLRARAISRSGITNTVTELSNDHKEPFGSSSHHRTDSDHRKSKPLHHTTNQELDAEKLAEKKKWERKLTVYLGETRDGKKETPWYADMDYGRSRREKSVRPADLESRSRKDEQKKKQMDPVQDMARYLSKKKKTDVHDHSTFKVSKPKSHESGEISSCSNTLTIEELRKERLQREAKEKQRTRELLDPLKASRTEPVKHDSDERYYNAQFNPSHIRRPNHKDSDFNSRYRPY
;
A
#
# COMPACT_ATOMS: atom_id res chain seq x y z
N MET A 1 -10.68 -28.57 1.58
CA MET A 1 -11.60 -27.93 2.56
C MET A 1 -11.61 -26.42 2.29
N GLY A 2 -12.79 -25.79 2.21
CA GLY A 2 -12.90 -24.34 1.96
C GLY A 2 -12.49 -23.52 3.19
N LYS A 3 -11.73 -22.45 2.99
CA LYS A 3 -11.30 -21.53 4.07
C LYS A 3 -12.41 -20.53 4.39
N LEU A 4 -12.78 -20.41 5.67
CA LEU A 4 -13.80 -19.46 6.13
C LEU A 4 -13.23 -18.03 6.18
N ASN A 5 -13.70 -17.15 5.30
CA ASN A 5 -13.28 -15.75 5.28
C ASN A 5 -14.16 -14.91 6.21
N LEU A 6 -13.65 -14.62 7.42
CA LEU A 6 -14.36 -13.82 8.42
C LEU A 6 -14.19 -12.30 8.22
N LEU A 7 -13.16 -11.89 7.48
CA LEU A 7 -12.78 -10.49 7.29
C LEU A 7 -13.89 -9.60 6.69
N PRO A 8 -14.68 -10.04 5.69
CA PRO A 8 -15.75 -9.23 5.11
C PRO A 8 -16.82 -8.79 6.12
N HIS A 9 -17.03 -9.60 7.16
CA HIS A 9 -18.04 -9.34 8.19
C HIS A 9 -17.52 -8.49 9.36
N LYS A 10 -16.27 -8.05 9.32
CA LYS A 10 -15.70 -7.19 10.36
C LYS A 10 -15.84 -5.72 9.98
N SER A 11 -16.25 -4.90 10.95
CA SER A 11 -16.40 -3.44 10.80
C SER A 11 -15.07 -2.73 10.55
N TRP A 12 -13.95 -3.29 10.98
CA TRP A 12 -12.61 -2.74 10.76
C TRP A 12 -11.98 -3.16 9.42
N ASN A 13 -12.68 -3.93 8.60
CA ASN A 13 -12.16 -4.36 7.31
C ASN A 13 -11.90 -3.15 6.40
N VAL A 14 -10.63 -2.90 6.09
CA VAL A 14 -10.18 -1.78 5.24
C VAL A 14 -10.86 -1.80 3.87
N TYR A 15 -11.13 -3.00 3.34
CA TYR A 15 -11.77 -3.18 2.04
C TYR A 15 -13.30 -3.06 2.07
N SER A 16 -13.90 -2.88 3.25
CA SER A 16 -15.34 -2.63 3.35
C SER A 16 -15.67 -1.29 2.69
N GLN A 17 -16.67 -1.29 1.82
CA GLN A 17 -17.12 -0.09 1.11
C GLN A 17 -17.39 1.09 2.06
N LYS A 18 -17.96 0.82 3.24
CA LYS A 18 -18.21 1.84 4.27
C LYS A 18 -16.93 2.51 4.77
N ASN A 19 -15.85 1.74 4.91
CA ASN A 19 -14.57 2.26 5.38
C ASN A 19 -13.86 3.04 4.28
N ILE A 20 -13.93 2.55 3.04
CA ILE A 20 -13.41 3.27 1.86
C ILE A 20 -14.13 4.63 1.70
N GLU A 21 -15.46 4.66 1.87
CA GLU A 21 -16.24 5.90 1.79
C GLU A 21 -15.90 6.87 2.93
N LYS A 22 -15.67 6.36 4.15
CA LYS A 22 -15.24 7.18 5.29
C LYS A 22 -13.87 7.80 5.04
N VAL A 23 -12.90 7.02 4.56
CA VAL A 23 -11.57 7.51 4.18
C VAL A 23 -11.70 8.58 3.10
N ARG A 24 -12.52 8.36 2.07
CA ARG A 24 -12.78 9.35 1.01
C ARG A 24 -13.44 10.64 1.53
N GLN A 25 -14.27 10.56 2.57
CA GLN A 25 -14.85 11.75 3.21
C GLN A 25 -13.78 12.52 3.98
N ASP A 26 -12.96 11.82 4.77
CA ASP A 26 -11.88 12.42 5.55
C ASP A 26 -10.83 13.07 4.65
N GLU A 27 -10.44 12.40 3.54
CA GLU A 27 -9.55 12.94 2.50
C GLU A 27 -10.12 14.22 1.87
N ARG A 28 -11.39 14.20 1.43
CA ARG A 28 -12.06 15.39 0.88
C ARG A 28 -12.12 16.54 1.88
N GLN A 29 -12.40 16.26 3.15
CA GLN A 29 -12.41 17.28 4.19
C GLN A 29 -11.01 17.84 4.44
N ALA A 30 -9.97 16.99 4.38
CA ALA A 30 -8.59 17.42 4.53
C ALA A 30 -8.15 18.31 3.35
N GLU A 31 -8.54 17.94 2.14
CA GLU A 31 -8.30 18.71 0.91
C GLU A 31 -8.98 20.08 0.97
N LEU A 32 -10.29 20.14 1.26
CA LEU A 32 -11.03 21.41 1.41
C LEU A 32 -10.41 22.34 2.47
N LYS A 33 -9.97 21.78 3.60
CA LYS A 33 -9.27 22.56 4.65
C LYS A 33 -7.91 23.04 4.16
N GLY A 34 -7.19 22.24 3.39
CA GLY A 34 -5.91 22.60 2.76
C GLY A 34 -6.08 23.74 1.76
N GLU A 35 -7.05 23.63 0.85
CA GLU A 35 -7.38 24.64 -0.14
C GLU A 35 -7.80 25.96 0.52
N SER A 36 -8.67 25.92 1.53
CA SER A 36 -9.09 27.13 2.26
C SER A 36 -7.90 27.83 2.92
N LYS A 37 -6.97 27.08 3.54
CA LYS A 37 -5.73 27.65 4.11
C LYS A 37 -4.85 28.25 3.03
N HIS A 38 -4.68 27.58 1.90
CA HIS A 38 -3.89 28.08 0.77
C HIS A 38 -4.49 29.37 0.17
N GLN A 39 -5.81 29.39 -0.03
CA GLN A 39 -6.54 30.59 -0.48
C GLN A 39 -6.38 31.75 0.51
N ARG A 40 -6.44 31.49 1.82
CA ARG A 40 -6.20 32.52 2.83
C ARG A 40 -4.77 33.05 2.77
N ALA A 41 -3.78 32.18 2.63
CA ALA A 41 -2.37 32.57 2.55
C ALA A 41 -2.08 33.40 1.30
N THR A 42 -2.57 32.97 0.13
CA THR A 42 -2.40 33.69 -1.14
C THR A 42 -3.09 35.05 -1.11
N LYS A 43 -4.29 35.14 -0.54
CA LYS A 43 -4.99 36.42 -0.34
C LYS A 43 -4.21 37.35 0.58
N ALA A 44 -3.70 36.85 1.71
CA ALA A 44 -2.89 37.65 2.62
C ALA A 44 -1.60 38.15 1.95
N GLU A 45 -0.93 37.32 1.14
CA GLU A 45 0.24 37.72 0.37
C GLU A 45 -0.09 38.81 -0.66
N GLN A 46 -1.24 38.70 -1.35
CA GLN A 46 -1.73 39.73 -2.26
C GLN A 46 -2.00 41.05 -1.53
N GLU A 47 -2.64 41.00 -0.36
CA GLU A 47 -2.93 42.18 0.46
C GLU A 47 -1.64 42.87 0.92
N ILE A 48 -0.67 42.12 1.45
CA ILE A 48 0.64 42.64 1.86
C ILE A 48 1.38 43.27 0.66
N ARG A 49 1.36 42.61 -0.50
CA ARG A 49 1.98 43.14 -1.71
C ARG A 49 1.31 44.43 -2.18
N LEU A 50 -0.01 44.53 -2.09
CA LEU A 50 -0.73 45.76 -2.42
C LEU A 50 -0.43 46.87 -1.42
N GLU A 51 -0.38 46.56 -0.13
CA GLU A 51 -0.07 47.52 0.94
C GLU A 51 1.33 48.10 0.77
N THR A 52 2.33 47.25 0.51
CA THR A 52 3.71 47.71 0.22
C THR A 52 3.79 48.59 -1.02
N LEU A 53 3.08 48.25 -2.10
CA LEU A 53 3.00 49.08 -3.30
C LEU A 53 2.29 50.41 -3.05
N ARG A 54 1.20 50.41 -2.27
CA ARG A 54 0.48 51.63 -1.87
C ARG A 54 1.35 52.54 -1.01
N ALA A 55 2.01 52.01 0.00
CA ALA A 55 2.95 52.75 0.84
C ALA A 55 4.06 53.38 0.00
N ARG A 56 4.67 52.61 -0.93
CA ARG A 56 5.68 53.11 -1.85
C ARG A 56 5.15 54.20 -2.79
N ALA A 57 3.91 54.08 -3.26
CA ALA A 57 3.28 55.10 -4.10
C ALA A 57 3.05 56.40 -3.33
N ILE A 58 2.55 56.32 -2.10
CA ILE A 58 2.34 57.48 -1.21
C ILE A 58 3.66 58.21 -0.95
N SER A 59 4.73 57.47 -0.62
CA SER A 59 6.06 58.07 -0.41
C SER A 59 6.59 58.77 -1.67
N ARG A 60 6.26 58.26 -2.86
CA ARG A 60 6.68 58.87 -4.14
C ARG A 60 5.86 60.09 -4.54
N SER A 61 4.56 60.09 -4.24
CA SER A 61 3.68 61.18 -4.66
C SER A 61 3.80 62.43 -3.79
N GLY A 62 4.55 62.37 -2.69
CA GLY A 62 4.70 63.51 -1.75
C GLY A 62 3.38 63.90 -1.07
N ILE A 63 2.36 63.04 -1.17
CA ILE A 63 1.05 63.29 -0.58
C ILE A 63 1.14 62.87 0.88
N THR A 64 1.42 63.83 1.77
CA THR A 64 1.39 63.64 3.22
C THR A 64 -0.07 63.60 3.68
N ASN A 65 -0.70 62.43 3.59
CA ASN A 65 -2.05 62.24 4.10
C ASN A 65 -2.02 61.86 5.58
N THR A 66 -2.33 62.84 6.41
CA THR A 66 -2.84 62.74 7.79
C THR A 66 -4.21 62.05 7.80
N VAL A 67 -4.30 60.80 7.36
CA VAL A 67 -5.55 60.03 7.30
C VAL A 67 -5.28 58.58 7.71
N THR A 68 -4.95 58.38 8.98
CA THR A 68 -4.89 57.06 9.62
C THR A 68 -5.52 57.04 11.02
N GLU A 69 -6.28 58.08 11.36
CA GLU A 69 -7.23 58.06 12.49
C GLU A 69 -8.49 58.77 11.98
N LEU A 70 -9.66 58.37 12.48
CA LEU A 70 -11.01 58.80 12.05
C LEU A 70 -11.69 57.91 10.99
N SER A 71 -12.05 56.70 11.41
CA SER A 71 -13.34 56.13 11.03
C SER A 71 -13.83 55.17 12.13
N ASN A 72 -14.10 55.74 13.30
CA ASN A 72 -15.20 55.34 14.17
C ASN A 72 -15.79 56.64 14.71
N ASP A 73 -17.11 56.71 14.67
CA ASP A 73 -17.99 57.78 15.13
C ASP A 73 -18.29 58.94 14.16
N HIS A 74 -19.61 59.17 14.08
CA HIS A 74 -20.37 60.32 13.62
C HIS A 74 -21.21 60.19 12.34
N LYS A 75 -22.51 60.24 12.61
CA LYS A 75 -23.71 60.34 11.80
C LYS A 75 -23.75 61.69 11.05
N GLU A 76 -24.12 61.64 9.77
CA GLU A 76 -24.56 62.68 8.79
C GLU A 76 -25.21 63.96 9.37
N PRO A 77 -25.37 65.12 8.65
CA PRO A 77 -25.45 65.32 7.17
C PRO A 77 -24.82 66.63 6.58
N PHE A 78 -25.00 66.82 5.26
CA PHE A 78 -24.99 68.06 4.43
C PHE A 78 -23.82 68.28 3.43
N GLY A 79 -24.13 68.09 2.14
CA GLY A 79 -24.10 69.18 1.16
C GLY A 79 -22.86 69.45 0.31
N SER A 80 -22.81 68.82 -0.87
CA SER A 80 -22.28 69.35 -2.15
C SER A 80 -20.76 69.40 -2.36
N SER A 81 -20.23 68.41 -3.09
CA SER A 81 -19.45 68.72 -4.29
C SER A 81 -19.49 67.54 -5.27
N SER A 82 -19.99 67.87 -6.45
CA SER A 82 -20.21 67.02 -7.62
C SER A 82 -18.95 66.26 -8.04
N HIS A 83 -19.04 64.93 -8.12
CA HIS A 83 -18.58 64.07 -9.23
C HIS A 83 -18.74 62.59 -8.84
N HIS A 84 -19.99 62.18 -8.67
CA HIS A 84 -20.34 60.76 -8.63
C HIS A 84 -20.47 60.27 -10.07
N ARG A 85 -19.47 59.50 -10.52
CA ARG A 85 -19.66 58.62 -11.67
C ARG A 85 -20.71 57.58 -11.30
N THR A 86 -21.93 57.81 -11.73
CA THR A 86 -23.01 56.83 -11.77
C THR A 86 -22.75 55.84 -12.90
N ASP A 87 -21.83 54.90 -12.69
CA ASP A 87 -21.66 53.72 -13.55
C ASP A 87 -22.37 52.47 -12.97
N SER A 88 -23.48 52.68 -12.25
CA SER A 88 -24.23 51.61 -11.57
C SER A 88 -25.56 51.24 -12.24
N ASP A 89 -25.89 51.70 -13.45
CA ASP A 89 -27.24 51.45 -13.99
C ASP A 89 -27.38 51.22 -15.51
N HIS A 90 -26.34 50.78 -16.21
CA HIS A 90 -26.52 50.26 -17.59
C HIS A 90 -25.71 48.99 -17.82
N ARG A 91 -26.31 47.84 -17.50
CA ARG A 91 -26.37 46.62 -18.35
C ARG A 91 -26.94 45.43 -17.56
N LYS A 92 -28.26 45.46 -17.32
CA LYS A 92 -29.07 44.23 -17.47
C LYS A 92 -29.20 43.95 -18.96
N SER A 93 -28.09 43.69 -19.64
CA SER A 93 -28.15 43.05 -20.96
C SER A 93 -28.67 41.64 -20.71
N LYS A 94 -29.83 41.34 -21.28
CA LYS A 94 -30.36 39.98 -21.44
C LYS A 94 -29.18 39.02 -21.66
N PRO A 95 -29.08 37.88 -20.95
CA PRO A 95 -27.96 36.97 -21.15
C PRO A 95 -27.89 36.65 -22.63
N LEU A 96 -26.84 37.16 -23.28
CA LEU A 96 -26.60 36.95 -24.68
C LEU A 96 -26.52 35.45 -24.84
N HIS A 97 -27.47 34.93 -25.62
CA HIS A 97 -27.60 33.55 -26.05
C HIS A 97 -26.23 32.86 -26.00
N HIS A 98 -26.05 31.95 -25.03
CA HIS A 98 -24.87 31.12 -24.90
C HIS A 98 -24.85 30.17 -26.09
N THR A 99 -24.43 30.68 -27.25
CA THR A 99 -23.78 29.85 -28.25
C THR A 99 -22.50 29.40 -27.58
N THR A 100 -22.51 28.18 -27.09
CA THR A 100 -21.29 27.49 -26.66
C THR A 100 -20.32 27.54 -27.83
N ASN A 101 -19.31 28.40 -27.75
CA ASN A 101 -18.18 28.35 -28.67
C ASN A 101 -17.44 27.06 -28.35
N GLN A 102 -17.87 25.97 -28.97
CA GLN A 102 -17.26 24.64 -28.80
C GLN A 102 -15.77 24.69 -29.08
N GLU A 103 -15.35 25.57 -30.00
CA GLU A 103 -13.95 25.87 -30.30
C GLU A 103 -13.21 26.49 -29.10
N LEU A 104 -13.84 27.42 -28.36
CA LEU A 104 -13.27 28.06 -27.17
C LEU A 104 -13.15 27.07 -26.00
N ASP A 105 -14.16 26.21 -25.82
CA ASP A 105 -14.13 25.19 -24.76
C ASP A 105 -13.12 24.09 -25.09
N ALA A 106 -12.98 23.72 -26.36
CA ALA A 106 -11.93 22.82 -26.85
C ALA A 106 -10.54 23.43 -26.69
N GLU A 107 -10.38 24.73 -26.97
CA GLU A 107 -9.12 25.45 -26.79
C GLU A 107 -8.73 25.51 -25.30
N LYS A 108 -9.66 25.86 -24.41
CA LYS A 108 -9.45 25.82 -22.96
C LYS A 108 -9.11 24.42 -22.45
N LEU A 109 -9.77 23.38 -22.97
CA LEU A 109 -9.47 21.99 -22.60
C LEU A 109 -8.08 21.58 -23.11
N ALA A 110 -7.68 22.00 -24.31
CA ALA A 110 -6.36 21.75 -24.86
C ALA A 110 -5.27 22.49 -24.09
N GLU A 111 -5.51 23.74 -23.69
CA GLU A 111 -4.63 24.50 -22.81
C GLU A 111 -4.49 23.83 -21.44
N LYS A 112 -5.59 23.44 -20.80
CA LYS A 112 -5.56 22.69 -19.55
C LYS A 112 -4.79 21.38 -19.70
N LYS A 113 -5.03 20.61 -20.76
CA LYS A 113 -4.31 19.36 -21.04
C LYS A 113 -2.81 19.59 -21.28
N LYS A 114 -2.42 20.69 -21.93
CA LYS A 114 -1.00 21.09 -22.09
C LYS A 114 -0.38 21.49 -20.76
N TRP A 115 -1.09 22.26 -19.94
CA TRP A 115 -0.67 22.66 -18.59
C TRP A 115 -0.53 21.46 -17.66
N GLU A 116 -1.52 20.58 -17.64
CA GLU A 116 -1.50 19.30 -16.93
C GLU A 116 -0.36 18.42 -17.44
N ARG A 117 -0.15 18.28 -18.75
CA ARG A 117 0.99 17.53 -19.30
C ARG A 117 2.35 18.14 -18.95
N LYS A 118 2.41 19.46 -18.71
CA LYS A 118 3.62 20.17 -18.30
C LYS A 118 3.87 20.06 -16.79
N LEU A 119 2.82 19.98 -15.98
CA LEU A 119 2.88 19.84 -14.52
C LEU A 119 2.99 18.38 -14.07
N THR A 120 2.26 17.48 -14.73
CA THR A 120 2.29 16.05 -14.52
C THR A 120 3.48 15.47 -15.28
N VAL A 121 4.55 15.17 -14.55
CA VAL A 121 5.63 14.29 -15.03
C VAL A 121 5.03 12.90 -15.15
N TYR A 122 4.48 12.55 -16.33
CA TYR A 122 4.05 11.18 -16.62
C TYR A 122 5.28 10.27 -16.59
N LEU A 123 5.47 9.63 -15.44
CA LEU A 123 6.52 8.65 -15.21
C LEU A 123 6.30 7.46 -16.16
N GLY A 124 7.00 7.46 -17.30
CA GLY A 124 6.89 6.43 -18.34
C GLY A 124 6.65 6.96 -19.76
N GLU A 125 6.38 8.26 -19.95
CA GLU A 125 6.41 8.88 -21.29
C GLU A 125 7.70 9.66 -21.45
N THR A 126 8.61 9.18 -22.31
CA THR A 126 9.79 9.95 -22.70
C THR A 126 9.36 11.21 -23.46
N ARG A 127 10.26 12.20 -23.54
CA ARG A 127 10.03 13.51 -24.21
C ARG A 127 9.58 13.37 -25.67
N ASP A 128 9.83 12.20 -26.28
CA ASP A 128 9.48 11.86 -27.67
C ASP A 128 8.09 11.22 -27.83
N GLY A 129 7.32 11.06 -26.75
CA GLY A 129 5.95 10.54 -26.76
C GLY A 129 5.83 9.04 -27.08
N LYS A 130 6.96 8.34 -27.21
CA LYS A 130 7.00 6.89 -27.38
C LYS A 130 7.02 6.25 -25.99
N LYS A 131 6.04 5.39 -25.72
CA LYS A 131 6.08 4.49 -24.57
C LYS A 131 7.23 3.53 -24.82
N GLU A 132 8.42 3.83 -24.30
CA GLU A 132 9.48 2.82 -24.27
C GLU A 132 8.92 1.62 -23.51
N THR A 133 8.87 0.48 -24.19
CA THR A 133 8.51 -0.78 -23.53
C THR A 133 9.47 -0.95 -22.36
N PRO A 134 8.96 -0.95 -21.11
CA PRO A 134 9.84 -0.98 -19.96
C PRO A 134 10.68 -2.24 -20.00
N TRP A 135 11.90 -2.18 -19.46
CA TRP A 135 12.88 -3.26 -19.60
C TRP A 135 12.31 -4.64 -19.23
N TYR A 136 11.38 -4.74 -18.26
CA TYR A 136 10.70 -5.97 -17.87
C TYR A 136 9.66 -6.50 -18.88
N ALA A 137 9.12 -5.65 -19.75
CA ALA A 137 8.23 -6.05 -20.84
C ALA A 137 9.00 -6.59 -22.05
N ASP A 138 10.26 -6.15 -22.22
CA ASP A 138 11.22 -6.73 -23.17
C ASP A 138 11.97 -7.94 -22.58
N MET A 139 11.78 -8.24 -21.28
CA MET A 139 12.27 -9.49 -20.69
C MET A 139 11.44 -10.65 -21.23
N ASP A 140 11.99 -11.30 -22.23
CA ASP A 140 11.52 -12.53 -22.85
C ASP A 140 11.73 -13.71 -21.88
N TYR A 141 11.01 -13.74 -20.76
CA TYR A 141 11.12 -14.75 -19.68
C TYR A 141 10.87 -16.20 -20.14
N GLY A 142 10.47 -16.40 -21.40
CA GLY A 142 10.28 -17.70 -22.04
C GLY A 142 11.36 -18.09 -23.05
N ARG A 143 11.96 -17.14 -23.79
CA ARG A 143 12.99 -17.48 -24.77
C ARG A 143 14.37 -17.50 -24.16
N SER A 144 14.82 -18.69 -23.81
CA SER A 144 16.27 -18.91 -23.63
C SER A 144 17.03 -18.43 -24.88
N ARG A 145 18.28 -17.96 -24.74
CA ARG A 145 19.17 -17.62 -25.87
C ARG A 145 19.22 -18.73 -26.94
N ARG A 146 18.96 -19.98 -26.53
CA ARG A 146 18.83 -21.16 -27.38
C ARG A 146 17.56 -21.20 -28.23
N GLU A 147 16.43 -20.64 -27.77
CA GLU A 147 15.20 -20.55 -28.58
C GLU A 147 15.28 -19.49 -29.68
N LYS A 148 16.13 -18.47 -29.52
CA LYS A 148 16.41 -17.47 -30.57
C LYS A 148 17.23 -18.02 -31.74
N SER A 149 17.99 -19.10 -31.55
CA SER A 149 18.81 -19.73 -32.59
C SER A 149 18.21 -20.99 -33.22
N VAL A 150 17.01 -21.40 -32.79
CA VAL A 150 16.33 -22.61 -33.28
C VAL A 150 15.43 -22.26 -34.48
N ARG A 151 15.48 -23.07 -35.53
CA ARG A 151 14.65 -22.88 -36.73
C ARG A 151 13.16 -22.88 -36.35
N PRO A 152 12.31 -22.04 -36.96
CA PRO A 152 10.90 -21.91 -36.58
C PRO A 152 10.12 -23.24 -36.66
N ALA A 153 10.49 -24.16 -37.57
CA ALA A 153 9.91 -25.50 -37.64
C ALA A 153 10.14 -26.36 -36.38
N ASP A 154 11.30 -26.20 -35.73
CA ASP A 154 11.64 -26.95 -34.52
C ASP A 154 10.89 -26.41 -33.29
N LEU A 155 10.60 -25.10 -33.24
CA LEU A 155 9.77 -24.48 -32.20
C LEU A 155 8.32 -25.00 -32.26
N GLU A 156 7.75 -25.09 -33.47
CA GLU A 156 6.41 -25.63 -33.69
C GLU A 156 6.33 -27.10 -33.23
N SER A 157 7.35 -27.91 -33.55
CA SER A 157 7.42 -29.32 -33.13
C SER A 157 7.50 -29.47 -31.59
N ARG A 158 8.20 -28.55 -30.92
CA ARG A 158 8.31 -28.50 -29.46
C ARG A 158 7.01 -28.06 -28.80
N SER A 159 6.35 -27.04 -29.33
CA SER A 159 5.04 -26.58 -28.84
C SER A 159 4.02 -27.71 -28.90
N ARG A 160 3.96 -28.44 -30.03
CA ARG A 160 3.07 -29.61 -30.18
C ARG A 160 3.35 -30.70 -29.16
N LYS A 161 4.62 -31.01 -28.89
CA LYS A 161 5.01 -32.00 -27.85
C LYS A 161 4.63 -31.52 -26.45
N ASP A 162 4.78 -30.24 -26.16
CA ASP A 162 4.43 -29.65 -24.86
C ASP A 162 2.91 -29.63 -24.66
N GLU A 163 2.14 -29.28 -25.69
CA GLU A 163 0.68 -29.39 -25.68
C GLU A 163 0.21 -30.83 -25.48
N GLN A 164 0.86 -31.82 -26.10
CA GLN A 164 0.55 -33.23 -25.87
C GLN A 164 0.83 -33.66 -24.42
N LYS A 165 1.92 -33.19 -23.82
CA LYS A 165 2.20 -33.42 -22.39
C LYS A 165 1.17 -32.76 -21.49
N LYS A 166 0.79 -31.50 -21.77
CA LYS A 166 -0.26 -30.80 -21.03
C LYS A 166 -1.59 -31.54 -21.10
N LYS A 167 -1.96 -32.05 -22.27
CA LYS A 167 -3.15 -32.90 -22.45
C LYS A 167 -3.06 -34.21 -21.66
N GLN A 168 -1.89 -34.86 -21.63
CA GLN A 168 -1.68 -36.06 -20.80
C GLN A 168 -1.73 -35.78 -19.30
N MET A 169 -1.26 -34.61 -18.87
CA MET A 169 -1.26 -34.18 -17.47
C MET A 169 -2.55 -33.44 -17.07
N ASP A 170 -3.57 -33.41 -17.94
CA ASP A 170 -4.85 -32.79 -17.65
C ASP A 170 -5.75 -33.77 -16.88
N PRO A 171 -6.08 -33.48 -15.60
CA PRO A 171 -6.91 -34.36 -14.80
C PRO A 171 -8.30 -34.62 -15.40
N VAL A 172 -8.84 -33.69 -16.20
CA VAL A 172 -10.15 -33.87 -16.84
C VAL A 172 -10.09 -34.95 -17.92
N GLN A 173 -9.02 -34.99 -18.72
CA GLN A 173 -8.84 -36.02 -19.74
C GLN A 173 -8.60 -37.39 -19.12
N ASP A 174 -7.84 -37.45 -18.01
CA ASP A 174 -7.64 -38.69 -17.27
C ASP A 174 -8.96 -39.19 -16.67
N MET A 175 -9.78 -38.33 -16.06
CA MET A 175 -11.12 -38.71 -15.60
C MET A 175 -11.99 -39.24 -16.74
N ALA A 176 -11.97 -38.60 -17.92
CA ALA A 176 -12.72 -39.06 -19.10
C ALA A 176 -12.26 -40.46 -19.56
N ARG A 177 -10.95 -40.74 -19.53
CA ARG A 177 -10.40 -42.07 -19.81
C ARG A 177 -10.91 -43.11 -18.81
N TYR A 178 -10.85 -42.83 -17.51
CA TYR A 178 -11.36 -43.75 -16.48
C TYR A 178 -12.86 -44.01 -16.61
N LEU A 179 -13.66 -42.97 -16.87
CA LEU A 179 -15.10 -43.12 -17.10
C LEU A 179 -15.40 -43.94 -18.36
N SER A 180 -14.64 -43.74 -19.45
CA SER A 180 -14.79 -44.54 -20.67
C SER A 180 -14.41 -46.01 -20.46
N LYS A 181 -13.42 -46.30 -19.61
CA LYS A 181 -13.01 -47.67 -19.25
C LYS A 181 -14.05 -48.34 -18.36
N LYS A 182 -14.63 -47.62 -17.39
CA LYS A 182 -15.75 -48.09 -16.55
C LYS A 182 -16.99 -48.44 -17.37
N LYS A 183 -17.32 -47.64 -18.39
CA LYS A 183 -18.43 -47.95 -19.32
C LYS A 183 -18.17 -49.23 -20.14
N LYS A 184 -16.92 -49.53 -20.47
CA LYS A 184 -16.56 -50.76 -21.21
C LYS A 184 -16.57 -52.01 -20.33
N THR A 185 -16.23 -51.88 -19.04
CA THR A 185 -16.33 -53.00 -18.08
C THR A 185 -17.78 -53.36 -17.76
N ASP A 186 -18.70 -52.39 -17.73
CA ASP A 186 -20.14 -52.67 -17.57
C ASP A 186 -20.73 -53.53 -18.70
N VAL A 187 -20.12 -53.53 -19.89
CA VAL A 187 -20.58 -54.32 -21.06
C VAL A 187 -19.94 -55.72 -21.10
N HIS A 188 -18.94 -56.00 -20.26
CA HIS A 188 -18.20 -57.28 -20.30
C HIS A 188 -18.12 -58.03 -18.96
N ASP A 189 -18.85 -57.60 -17.94
CA ASP A 189 -18.77 -58.20 -16.61
C ASP A 189 -20.07 -58.90 -16.16
N HIS A 190 -20.40 -59.99 -16.86
CA HIS A 190 -21.03 -61.17 -16.25
C HIS A 190 -19.98 -62.29 -16.09
N SER A 191 -18.80 -61.99 -15.55
CA SER A 191 -17.75 -62.99 -15.35
C SER A 191 -16.88 -62.73 -14.11
N THR A 192 -17.40 -63.16 -12.97
CA THR A 192 -16.66 -63.60 -11.77
C THR A 192 -15.67 -62.61 -11.14
N PHE A 193 -16.18 -61.91 -10.12
CA PHE A 193 -15.41 -61.23 -9.07
C PHE A 193 -14.31 -62.13 -8.47
N LYS A 194 -13.06 -61.65 -8.47
CA LYS A 194 -12.04 -62.04 -7.49
C LYS A 194 -11.59 -60.80 -6.71
N VAL A 195 -12.06 -60.71 -5.47
CA VAL A 195 -11.70 -59.67 -4.50
C VAL A 195 -10.34 -60.03 -3.87
N SER A 196 -9.31 -59.25 -4.16
CA SER A 196 -8.05 -59.28 -3.41
C SER A 196 -7.99 -58.09 -2.43
N LYS A 197 -7.99 -58.41 -1.13
CA LYS A 197 -7.82 -57.47 0.01
C LYS A 197 -6.49 -56.72 -0.06
N PRO A 198 -6.45 -55.40 0.21
CA PRO A 198 -5.22 -54.74 0.66
C PRO A 198 -5.04 -54.88 2.18
N LYS A 199 -3.81 -55.20 2.59
CA LYS A 199 -3.34 -55.31 3.98
C LYS A 199 -3.31 -53.93 4.66
N SER A 200 -3.82 -53.89 5.88
CA SER A 200 -3.73 -52.80 6.85
C SER A 200 -2.31 -52.66 7.40
N HIS A 201 -1.75 -51.45 7.37
CA HIS A 201 -0.61 -51.07 8.20
C HIS A 201 -1.07 -50.06 9.25
N GLU A 202 -1.13 -50.56 10.48
CA GLU A 202 -0.82 -49.95 11.77
C GLU A 202 -0.91 -48.42 11.91
N SER A 203 -1.95 -48.00 12.63
CA SER A 203 -2.10 -46.72 13.29
C SER A 203 -1.11 -46.60 14.46
N GLY A 204 -0.19 -45.63 14.37
CA GLY A 204 0.59 -45.17 15.53
C GLY A 204 -0.33 -44.48 16.54
N GLU A 205 -0.46 -45.09 17.71
CA GLU A 205 -1.14 -44.54 18.88
C GLU A 205 -0.36 -43.33 19.39
N ILE A 206 -0.94 -42.13 19.26
CA ILE A 206 -0.47 -40.95 19.98
C ILE A 206 -1.01 -41.07 21.40
N SER A 207 -0.10 -41.45 22.28
CA SER A 207 -0.25 -41.51 23.73
C SER A 207 -1.02 -40.31 24.27
N SER A 208 -2.13 -40.60 24.94
CA SER A 208 -2.98 -39.68 25.68
C SER A 208 -2.20 -38.98 26.80
N CYS A 209 -1.90 -37.69 26.63
CA CYS A 209 -1.54 -36.81 27.75
C CYS A 209 -2.83 -36.37 28.46
N SER A 210 -3.40 -37.25 29.27
CA SER A 210 -4.53 -36.98 30.15
C SER A 210 -4.06 -36.19 31.38
N ASN A 211 -3.87 -34.88 31.21
CA ASN A 211 -3.91 -33.90 32.29
C ASN A 211 -4.64 -32.68 31.75
N THR A 212 -5.96 -32.80 31.57
CA THR A 212 -6.80 -31.65 31.25
C THR A 212 -6.90 -30.79 32.50
N LEU A 213 -5.97 -29.84 32.64
CA LEU A 213 -6.08 -28.77 33.62
C LEU A 213 -7.48 -28.17 33.54
N THR A 214 -8.10 -27.96 34.69
CA THR A 214 -9.44 -27.39 34.76
C THR A 214 -9.43 -26.00 34.12
N ILE A 215 -10.53 -25.59 33.49
CA ILE A 215 -10.63 -24.30 32.78
C ILE A 215 -10.18 -23.12 33.66
N GLU A 216 -10.41 -23.21 34.97
CA GLU A 216 -10.01 -22.21 35.94
C GLU A 216 -8.49 -22.14 36.15
N GLU A 217 -7.79 -23.26 36.10
CA GLU A 217 -6.32 -23.31 36.20
C GLU A 217 -5.67 -22.68 34.97
N LEU A 218 -6.19 -22.98 33.77
CA LEU A 218 -5.72 -22.35 32.52
C LEU A 218 -5.93 -20.82 32.54
N ARG A 219 -7.01 -20.34 33.16
CA ARG A 219 -7.26 -18.90 33.34
C ARG A 219 -6.28 -18.27 34.32
N LYS A 220 -6.01 -18.93 35.45
CA LYS A 220 -5.03 -18.46 36.45
C LYS A 220 -3.62 -18.41 35.85
N GLU A 221 -3.22 -19.44 35.12
CA GLU A 221 -1.93 -19.51 34.44
C GLU A 221 -1.79 -18.41 33.39
N ARG A 222 -2.84 -18.18 32.58
CA ARG A 222 -2.87 -17.06 31.63
C ARG A 222 -2.70 -15.71 32.33
N LEU A 223 -3.42 -15.47 33.42
CA LEU A 223 -3.37 -14.21 34.17
C LEU A 223 -1.99 -13.99 34.81
N GLN A 224 -1.35 -15.06 35.30
CA GLN A 224 0.03 -15.01 35.80
C GLN A 224 1.04 -14.69 34.69
N ARG A 225 0.87 -15.27 33.50
CA ARG A 225 1.72 -14.98 32.33
C ARG A 225 1.59 -13.52 31.90
N GLU A 226 0.35 -13.03 31.78
CA GLU A 226 0.06 -11.63 31.43
C GLU A 226 0.62 -10.67 32.51
N ALA A 227 0.50 -11.01 33.80
CA ALA A 227 1.05 -10.19 34.88
C ALA A 227 2.59 -10.13 34.85
N LYS A 228 3.25 -11.27 34.61
CA LYS A 228 4.71 -11.36 34.52
C LYS A 228 5.25 -10.60 33.32
N GLU A 229 4.60 -10.71 32.17
CA GLU A 229 4.95 -9.93 30.97
C GLU A 229 4.73 -8.44 31.21
N LYS A 230 3.61 -8.05 31.83
CA LYS A 230 3.33 -6.65 32.19
C LYS A 230 4.37 -6.09 33.17
N GLN A 231 4.77 -6.84 34.19
CA GLN A 231 5.85 -6.46 35.10
C GLN A 231 7.17 -6.28 34.33
N ARG A 232 7.52 -7.24 33.46
CA ARG A 232 8.73 -7.13 32.61
C ARG A 232 8.71 -5.89 31.72
N THR A 233 7.58 -5.58 31.09
CA THR A 233 7.44 -4.36 30.27
C THR A 233 7.56 -3.10 31.11
N ARG A 234 6.97 -3.09 32.32
CA ARG A 234 7.07 -1.96 33.24
C ARG A 234 8.52 -1.73 33.66
N GLU A 235 9.23 -2.78 34.06
CA GLU A 235 10.64 -2.69 34.43
C GLU A 235 11.54 -2.23 33.26
N LEU A 236 11.22 -2.60 32.02
CA LEU A 236 11.95 -2.15 30.84
C LEU A 236 11.68 -0.67 30.52
N LEU A 237 10.46 -0.19 30.80
CA LEU A 237 10.05 1.18 30.56
C LEU A 237 10.36 2.11 31.75
N ASP A 238 10.79 1.58 32.90
CA ASP A 238 11.16 2.36 34.07
C ASP A 238 12.45 3.17 33.78
N PRO A 239 12.38 4.51 33.65
CA PRO A 239 13.51 5.33 33.24
C PRO A 239 14.63 5.36 34.28
N LEU A 240 14.30 5.07 35.55
CA LEU A 240 15.25 4.94 36.66
C LEU A 240 16.13 3.68 36.56
N LYS A 241 15.68 2.65 35.84
CA LYS A 241 16.47 1.42 35.61
C LYS A 241 17.37 1.58 34.38
N ALA A 242 16.87 2.26 33.35
CA ALA A 242 17.65 2.65 32.18
C ALA A 242 18.84 3.57 32.53
N SER A 243 18.72 4.43 33.54
CA SER A 243 19.81 5.31 33.98
C SER A 243 20.85 4.64 34.90
N ARG A 244 20.50 3.52 35.54
CA ARG A 244 21.40 2.76 36.44
C ARG A 244 22.16 1.63 35.74
N THR A 245 21.74 1.25 34.55
CA THR A 245 22.37 0.16 33.79
C THR A 245 23.43 0.75 32.87
N GLU A 246 24.69 0.67 33.31
CA GLU A 246 25.83 0.88 32.40
C GLU A 246 25.72 -0.09 31.22
N PRO A 247 25.99 0.35 29.98
CA PRO A 247 25.98 -0.55 28.83
C PRO A 247 26.96 -1.69 29.11
N VAL A 248 26.51 -2.93 28.94
CA VAL A 248 27.37 -4.12 29.05
C VAL A 248 28.48 -3.96 28.02
N LYS A 249 29.66 -3.52 28.48
CA LYS A 249 30.88 -3.50 27.68
C LYS A 249 31.28 -4.96 27.51
N HIS A 250 31.09 -5.49 26.31
CA HIS A 250 31.64 -6.79 25.95
C HIS A 250 33.15 -6.60 25.75
N ASP A 251 33.94 -7.23 26.62
CA ASP A 251 35.38 -7.20 26.53
C ASP A 251 35.82 -7.81 25.19
N SER A 252 36.29 -6.94 24.30
CA SER A 252 37.28 -7.21 23.25
C SER A 252 37.11 -8.51 22.45
N ASP A 253 35.95 -8.77 21.86
CA ASP A 253 35.81 -9.82 20.86
C ASP A 253 35.17 -9.20 19.61
N GLU A 254 36.00 -8.81 18.63
CA GLU A 254 35.60 -8.10 17.40
C GLU A 254 34.55 -8.87 16.57
N ARG A 255 34.34 -10.16 16.88
CA ARG A 255 33.40 -11.06 16.21
C ARG A 255 32.20 -11.43 17.09
N TYR A 256 31.96 -10.71 18.18
CA TYR A 256 30.81 -10.92 19.05
C TYR A 256 29.51 -10.55 18.31
N TYR A 257 28.89 -11.55 17.68
CA TYR A 257 27.59 -11.39 17.04
C TYR A 257 26.48 -11.78 18.02
N ASN A 258 25.60 -10.83 18.33
CA ASN A 258 24.46 -11.00 19.23
C ASN A 258 23.34 -11.79 18.54
N ALA A 259 23.58 -13.06 18.25
CA ALA A 259 22.55 -13.94 17.70
C ALA A 259 21.54 -14.32 18.80
N GLN A 260 20.29 -13.87 18.62
CA GLN A 260 19.18 -14.26 19.50
C GLN A 260 18.79 -15.73 19.34
N PHE A 261 19.12 -16.34 18.19
CA PHE A 261 18.82 -17.74 17.89
C PHE A 261 20.12 -18.54 17.80
N ASN A 262 20.14 -19.69 18.48
CA ASN A 262 21.23 -20.67 18.48
C ASN A 262 22.61 -20.09 18.87
N PRO A 263 22.74 -19.44 20.04
CA PRO A 263 23.98 -18.79 20.46
C PRO A 263 25.16 -19.75 20.65
N SER A 264 24.89 -21.02 20.99
CA SER A 264 25.91 -22.07 21.14
C SER A 264 26.61 -22.46 19.84
N HIS A 265 25.96 -22.25 18.69
CA HIS A 265 26.55 -22.58 17.38
C HIS A 265 27.51 -21.51 16.88
N ILE A 266 27.35 -20.27 17.33
CA ILE A 266 28.12 -19.12 16.87
C ILE A 266 29.24 -18.78 17.87
N ARG A 267 28.98 -18.99 19.17
CA ARG A 267 30.01 -18.84 20.21
C ARG A 267 31.02 -19.98 20.09
N ARG A 268 32.30 -19.63 20.02
CA ARG A 268 33.37 -20.64 20.11
C ARG A 268 33.33 -21.25 21.52
N PRO A 269 33.47 -22.58 21.66
CA PRO A 269 33.60 -23.19 22.97
C PRO A 269 34.86 -22.62 23.64
N ASN A 270 34.73 -22.20 24.90
CA ASN A 270 35.88 -21.79 25.69
C ASN A 270 36.80 -23.00 25.84
N HIS A 271 38.10 -22.82 25.56
CA HIS A 271 39.09 -23.90 25.57
C HIS A 271 39.18 -24.65 26.92
N LYS A 272 38.60 -24.10 27.99
CA LYS A 272 38.57 -24.71 29.33
C LYS A 272 37.56 -25.86 29.48
N ASP A 273 36.59 -25.99 28.57
CA ASP A 273 35.57 -27.04 28.62
C ASP A 273 35.76 -28.05 27.48
N SER A 274 36.95 -28.65 27.38
CA SER A 274 37.29 -29.60 26.31
C SER A 274 37.07 -31.06 26.72
N ASP A 275 35.85 -31.43 27.10
CA ASP A 275 35.42 -32.84 27.21
C ASP A 275 34.38 -33.23 26.15
N PHE A 276 34.11 -32.36 25.17
CA PHE A 276 33.19 -32.68 24.07
C PHE A 276 33.93 -33.23 22.83
N ASN A 277 33.77 -34.54 22.65
CA ASN A 277 34.28 -35.37 21.57
C ASN A 277 34.06 -34.73 20.17
N SER A 278 35.16 -34.38 19.49
CA SER A 278 35.24 -33.69 18.19
C SER A 278 34.77 -34.53 16.98
N ARG A 279 33.92 -35.55 17.16
CA ARG A 279 33.58 -36.52 16.11
C ARG A 279 32.35 -36.19 15.26
N TYR A 280 31.63 -35.11 15.55
CA TYR A 280 30.50 -34.70 14.71
C TYR A 280 30.54 -33.19 14.46
N ARG A 281 31.13 -32.80 13.32
CA ARG A 281 30.82 -31.54 12.65
C ARG A 281 30.41 -31.89 11.21
N PRO A 282 29.23 -31.47 10.74
CA PRO A 282 28.89 -31.60 9.34
C PRO A 282 29.69 -30.55 8.53
N TYR A 283 30.16 -30.95 7.35
CA TYR A 283 30.83 -30.10 6.36
C TYR A 283 29.91 -28.99 5.87
#